data_AF-A0A3M0G596-F1
#
_entry.id   AF-A0A3M0G596-F1
#
_cell.length_a   1.000
_cell.length_b   1.000
_cell.length_c   1.000
_cell.angle_alpha   90.00
_cell.angle_beta   90.00
_cell.angle_gamma   90.00
#
_symmetry.space_group_name_H-M   'P 1'
#
loop_
_entity.id
_entity.type
_entity.pdbx_description
1 polymer ?
#
loop_
_entity_poly.entity_id
_entity_poly.type
_entity_poly.pdbx_seq_one_letter_code
_entity_poly.pdbx_strand_id
1 'polypeptide(L)'
;MTPRARGEDPHRPFRRPRPGDPTFAAPPSTPPPGLPEHHGAPTDAEPEVDRPGHAQRPGRLSALIVGLLAVVVALVLTLVLLQPHAPGLAAPAPSVVDFATAPEIAWAADGGHECQYSSSEDHAILSEVGRVWSLDLQTGDTLWDVDLPGHWGVTCLPGAHLVAALEYVDKDPGPVLRATFFDAATGAQRAELSDTTLRHVVPIGAMIGLVDDDNVLTAVEPDDLATPIWSRQLPGSPAEADTLSVRQIDDATLQIHYSTGDGYPLLYTSFFSMADGRTPSWVRGTATDLHFYTRVGDVVVWDRHDEEEGTTVLDLRGRELWKTEVGSLTPLGAHLYRWAPPTSSPDSGVQELREVDPRTGSPLTTDVFESPPGWVYPLPQGNLGVLHHQTLTFLDRHLHEVGTMPADPYAVTLHGTESLYIGENMYESGDREDEPRIVAIDPSDARTVWTLELNPGQELHRMGRHLIVRDGDATLHGLMDRP
;
A
#
# COMPACT_ATOMS: atom_id res chain seq x y z
N MET A 1 -11.31 25.81 67.67
CA MET A 1 -12.44 26.60 68.22
C MET A 1 -13.73 26.10 67.58
N THR A 2 -14.88 26.25 68.23
CA THR A 2 -16.24 25.95 67.74
C THR A 2 -16.77 27.07 66.80
N PRO A 3 -17.92 26.95 66.08
CA PRO A 3 -19.02 25.95 66.19
C PRO A 3 -19.52 25.32 64.85
N ARG A 4 -20.73 24.74 64.89
CA ARG A 4 -21.45 23.90 63.91
C ARG A 4 -22.29 24.64 62.83
N ALA A 5 -22.37 24.01 61.66
CA ALA A 5 -23.55 23.62 60.84
C ALA A 5 -24.54 24.64 60.21
N ARG A 6 -24.75 24.46 58.89
CA ARG A 6 -25.99 24.30 58.08
C ARG A 6 -25.56 24.12 56.59
N GLY A 7 -26.22 23.40 55.69
CA GLY A 7 -27.34 22.46 55.83
C GLY A 7 -28.61 22.85 55.06
N GLU A 8 -28.72 22.45 53.78
CA GLU A 8 -29.98 22.22 53.03
C GLU A 8 -29.69 21.49 51.70
N ASP A 9 -30.71 20.87 51.08
CA ASP A 9 -30.60 19.85 50.01
C ASP A 9 -31.62 20.13 48.84
N PRO A 10 -32.17 19.20 48.03
CA PRO A 10 -31.93 19.25 46.58
C PRO A 10 -33.18 19.52 45.70
N HIS A 11 -33.02 19.23 44.39
CA HIS A 11 -34.03 19.07 43.32
C HIS A 11 -34.34 20.26 42.39
N ARG A 12 -33.94 20.12 41.10
CA ARG A 12 -34.89 20.07 39.97
C ARG A 12 -34.25 19.48 38.69
N PRO A 13 -34.91 18.54 37.99
CA PRO A 13 -34.38 17.93 36.75
C PRO A 13 -34.81 18.68 35.47
N PHE A 14 -34.01 18.54 34.41
CA PHE A 14 -34.38 18.96 33.05
C PHE A 14 -35.41 18.00 32.41
N ARG A 15 -36.22 18.52 31.47
CA ARG A 15 -37.27 17.76 30.77
C ARG A 15 -36.76 17.14 29.46
N ARG A 16 -37.24 15.93 29.15
CA ARG A 16 -37.20 15.35 27.78
C ARG A 16 -38.34 15.92 26.92
N PRO A 17 -38.17 16.07 25.59
CA PRO A 17 -39.27 16.13 24.62
C PRO A 17 -39.96 14.76 24.43
N ARG A 18 -41.12 14.75 23.75
CA ARG A 18 -41.79 13.56 23.20
C ARG A 18 -42.44 13.91 21.84
N PRO A 19 -42.62 12.95 20.92
CA PRO A 19 -43.06 13.18 19.53
C PRO A 19 -44.59 13.13 19.33
N GLY A 20 -45.08 13.59 18.17
CA GLY A 20 -46.47 13.46 17.71
C GLY A 20 -46.73 14.09 16.32
N ASP A 21 -47.17 13.26 15.37
CA ASP A 21 -47.49 13.52 13.94
C ASP A 21 -49.01 13.87 13.74
N PRO A 22 -49.60 14.05 12.51
CA PRO A 22 -49.04 14.28 11.16
C PRO A 22 -49.78 15.34 10.27
N THR A 23 -49.21 15.65 9.08
CA THR A 23 -49.83 16.03 7.76
C THR A 23 -51.10 16.91 7.64
N PHE A 24 -51.10 17.91 6.72
CA PHE A 24 -52.04 18.00 5.56
C PHE A 24 -51.61 19.04 4.47
N ALA A 25 -52.28 18.99 3.32
CA ALA A 25 -51.96 19.54 1.97
C ALA A 25 -51.73 21.07 1.74
N ALA A 26 -51.25 21.39 0.52
CA ALA A 26 -51.15 22.72 -0.15
C ALA A 26 -52.21 22.82 -1.29
N PRO A 27 -52.16 23.73 -2.32
CA PRO A 27 -51.45 25.01 -2.56
C PRO A 27 -52.50 26.15 -2.85
N PRO A 28 -52.55 26.95 -3.96
CA PRO A 28 -51.56 27.74 -4.73
C PRO A 28 -51.93 29.25 -4.91
N SER A 29 -51.08 30.10 -5.53
CA SER A 29 -51.47 31.28 -6.36
C SER A 29 -50.29 31.94 -7.11
N THR A 30 -50.54 32.48 -8.33
CA THR A 30 -49.61 33.14 -9.29
C THR A 30 -50.42 33.92 -10.36
N PRO A 31 -49.85 34.63 -11.37
CA PRO A 31 -48.55 35.32 -11.53
C PRO A 31 -48.79 36.86 -11.63
N PRO A 32 -48.71 37.58 -12.79
CA PRO A 32 -47.61 37.95 -13.72
C PRO A 32 -47.30 39.49 -13.61
N PRO A 33 -46.92 40.31 -14.63
CA PRO A 33 -46.26 40.10 -15.95
C PRO A 33 -45.02 41.00 -16.25
N GLY A 34 -44.31 40.74 -17.37
CA GLY A 34 -43.34 41.69 -17.97
C GLY A 34 -42.57 41.17 -19.20
N LEU A 35 -42.73 41.82 -20.37
CA LEU A 35 -42.12 41.59 -21.70
C LEU A 35 -42.10 42.95 -22.47
N PRO A 36 -41.62 43.12 -23.73
CA PRO A 36 -40.93 42.22 -24.69
C PRO A 36 -39.51 42.79 -25.02
N GLU A 37 -38.85 42.81 -26.20
CA GLU A 37 -39.09 42.37 -27.60
C GLU A 37 -37.75 42.35 -28.41
N HIS A 38 -37.65 41.56 -29.50
CA HIS A 38 -37.22 42.04 -30.85
C HIS A 38 -37.23 40.95 -31.95
N HIS A 39 -37.02 41.33 -33.22
CA HIS A 39 -37.40 40.56 -34.43
C HIS A 39 -36.23 40.22 -35.39
N GLY A 40 -36.44 39.23 -36.27
CA GLY A 40 -35.68 39.01 -37.52
C GLY A 40 -36.22 37.83 -38.36
N ALA A 41 -36.60 38.08 -39.62
CA ALA A 41 -37.16 37.13 -40.61
C ALA A 41 -37.17 37.79 -42.02
N PRO A 42 -37.65 37.17 -43.13
CA PRO A 42 -37.93 35.74 -43.44
C PRO A 42 -36.84 35.21 -44.44
N THR A 43 -36.96 34.55 -45.61
CA THR A 43 -37.99 33.98 -46.55
C THR A 43 -37.20 33.06 -47.54
N ASP A 44 -37.70 32.16 -48.43
CA ASP A 44 -39.01 31.57 -48.80
C ASP A 44 -38.76 30.26 -49.63
N ALA A 45 -39.80 29.43 -49.91
CA ALA A 45 -40.02 28.53 -51.08
C ALA A 45 -40.65 27.14 -50.76
N GLU A 46 -41.90 26.92 -51.20
CA GLU A 46 -42.66 25.64 -51.24
C GLU A 46 -42.68 25.03 -52.69
N PRO A 47 -43.38 23.92 -53.05
CA PRO A 47 -44.30 22.99 -52.34
C PRO A 47 -43.94 21.46 -52.59
N GLU A 48 -44.77 20.39 -52.58
CA GLU A 48 -46.23 20.12 -52.47
C GLU A 48 -46.54 18.63 -52.09
N VAL A 49 -47.83 18.28 -51.88
CA VAL A 49 -48.53 16.95 -51.90
C VAL A 49 -48.00 15.74 -51.06
N ASP A 50 -48.50 15.65 -49.82
CA ASP A 50 -49.42 14.63 -49.27
C ASP A 50 -49.28 13.08 -49.52
N ARG A 51 -49.12 12.33 -48.40
CA ARG A 51 -49.53 10.91 -48.10
C ARG A 51 -48.85 9.70 -48.80
N PRO A 52 -48.96 8.45 -48.23
CA PRO A 52 -49.29 8.03 -46.85
C PRO A 52 -48.23 7.11 -46.20
N GLY A 53 -48.41 6.76 -44.91
CA GLY A 53 -47.35 6.14 -44.09
C GLY A 53 -47.15 4.61 -44.17
N HIS A 54 -45.97 4.16 -43.71
CA HIS A 54 -45.65 2.78 -43.36
C HIS A 54 -45.06 2.69 -41.95
N ALA A 55 -45.62 1.84 -41.09
CA ALA A 55 -45.04 1.52 -39.79
C ALA A 55 -43.90 0.49 -39.96
N GLN A 56 -42.66 0.91 -39.77
CA GLN A 56 -41.52 -0.01 -39.75
C GLN A 56 -41.56 -0.88 -38.50
N ARG A 57 -41.48 -2.21 -38.68
CA ARG A 57 -41.18 -3.14 -37.59
C ARG A 57 -39.68 -3.05 -37.27
N PRO A 58 -39.24 -2.89 -36.01
CA PRO A 58 -37.84 -3.05 -35.66
C PRO A 58 -37.37 -4.48 -36.00
N GLY A 59 -36.20 -4.59 -36.63
CA GLY A 59 -35.72 -5.82 -37.21
C GLY A 59 -35.21 -6.83 -36.18
N ARG A 60 -35.52 -8.13 -36.38
CA ARG A 60 -35.01 -9.22 -35.53
C ARG A 60 -33.47 -9.33 -35.53
N LEU A 61 -32.78 -8.83 -36.56
CA LEU A 61 -31.32 -8.73 -36.55
C LEU A 61 -30.79 -7.83 -35.42
N SER A 62 -31.43 -6.69 -35.17
CA SER A 62 -30.96 -5.73 -34.14
C SER A 62 -30.96 -6.36 -32.75
N ALA A 63 -32.01 -7.12 -32.41
CA ALA A 63 -32.08 -7.85 -31.14
C ALA A 63 -31.02 -8.96 -31.04
N LEU A 64 -30.67 -9.62 -32.15
CA LEU A 64 -29.67 -10.68 -32.16
C LEU A 64 -28.24 -10.12 -32.07
N ILE A 65 -27.96 -8.98 -32.72
CA ILE A 65 -26.69 -8.26 -32.61
C ILE A 65 -26.52 -7.69 -31.19
N VAL A 66 -27.55 -7.05 -30.61
CA VAL A 66 -27.51 -6.56 -29.23
C VAL A 66 -27.36 -7.71 -28.22
N GLY A 67 -28.03 -8.85 -28.45
CA GLY A 67 -27.87 -10.05 -27.64
C GLY A 67 -26.44 -10.62 -27.70
N LEU A 68 -25.85 -10.71 -28.89
CA LEU A 68 -24.47 -11.16 -29.06
C LEU A 68 -23.48 -10.18 -28.41
N LEU A 69 -23.68 -8.87 -28.59
CA LEU A 69 -22.84 -7.83 -27.98
C LEU A 69 -22.94 -7.88 -26.45
N ALA A 70 -24.15 -8.06 -25.90
CA ALA A 70 -24.35 -8.22 -24.45
C ALA A 70 -23.67 -9.49 -23.91
N VAL A 71 -23.70 -10.60 -24.65
CA VAL A 71 -22.96 -11.83 -24.28
C VAL A 71 -21.46 -11.61 -24.34
N VAL A 72 -20.92 -10.95 -25.37
CA VAL A 72 -19.48 -10.64 -25.47
C VAL A 72 -19.05 -9.67 -24.37
N VAL A 73 -19.80 -8.59 -24.12
CA VAL A 73 -19.52 -7.63 -23.04
C VAL A 73 -19.61 -8.31 -21.67
N ALA A 74 -20.58 -9.20 -21.45
CA ALA A 74 -20.64 -10.00 -20.23
C ALA A 74 -19.46 -10.97 -20.11
N LEU A 75 -19.04 -11.63 -21.20
CA LEU A 75 -17.89 -12.54 -21.19
C LEU A 75 -16.59 -11.77 -20.88
N VAL A 76 -16.39 -10.60 -21.49
CA VAL A 76 -15.24 -9.72 -21.25
C VAL A 76 -15.27 -9.19 -19.82
N LEU A 77 -16.40 -8.69 -19.31
CA LEU A 77 -16.53 -8.31 -17.89
C LEU A 77 -16.25 -9.46 -16.94
N THR A 78 -16.70 -10.68 -17.27
CA THR A 78 -16.44 -11.87 -16.44
C THR A 78 -14.96 -12.28 -16.52
N LEU A 79 -14.31 -12.13 -17.67
CA LEU A 79 -12.86 -12.36 -17.83
C LEU A 79 -12.00 -11.31 -17.11
N VAL A 80 -12.39 -10.04 -17.15
CA VAL A 80 -11.73 -8.94 -16.42
C VAL A 80 -11.91 -9.12 -14.91
N LEU A 81 -13.12 -9.44 -14.44
CA LEU A 81 -13.41 -9.69 -13.02
C LEU A 81 -12.91 -11.07 -12.51
N LEU A 82 -12.46 -11.96 -13.42
CA LEU A 82 -11.74 -13.20 -13.10
C LEU A 82 -10.24 -13.09 -13.37
N GLN A 83 -9.72 -11.93 -13.79
CA GLN A 83 -8.28 -11.74 -13.71
C GLN A 83 -7.91 -11.64 -12.23
N PRO A 84 -6.99 -12.50 -11.74
CA PRO A 84 -6.48 -12.36 -10.39
C PRO A 84 -5.87 -10.96 -10.27
N HIS A 85 -6.24 -10.23 -9.22
CA HIS A 85 -5.60 -8.94 -8.94
C HIS A 85 -4.11 -9.21 -8.81
N ALA A 86 -3.30 -8.67 -9.72
CA ALA A 86 -1.90 -8.99 -9.75
C ALA A 86 -1.26 -8.51 -8.43
N PRO A 87 -0.48 -9.35 -7.73
CA PRO A 87 0.34 -8.88 -6.62
C PRO A 87 1.41 -7.95 -7.20
N GLY A 88 1.05 -6.67 -7.31
CA GLY A 88 1.86 -5.61 -7.90
C GLY A 88 3.21 -5.50 -7.20
N LEU A 89 4.26 -5.23 -7.99
CA LEU A 89 5.68 -5.41 -7.65
C LEU A 89 6.02 -5.26 -6.16
N ALA A 90 5.93 -6.39 -5.45
CA ALA A 90 6.36 -6.52 -4.09
C ALA A 90 7.88 -6.34 -4.06
N ALA A 91 8.32 -5.14 -3.65
CA ALA A 91 9.72 -4.90 -3.32
C ALA A 91 10.17 -6.02 -2.37
N PRO A 92 11.33 -6.67 -2.62
CA PRO A 92 11.70 -7.91 -1.96
C PRO A 92 11.57 -7.76 -0.44
N ALA A 93 10.74 -8.62 0.15
CA ALA A 93 10.43 -8.55 1.56
C ALA A 93 11.75 -8.70 2.36
N PRO A 94 12.00 -7.87 3.40
CA PRO A 94 13.10 -8.17 4.31
C PRO A 94 12.88 -9.58 4.86
N SER A 95 13.90 -10.41 4.69
CA SER A 95 13.84 -11.85 4.93
C SER A 95 13.60 -12.16 6.39
N VAL A 96 12.71 -13.11 6.68
CA VAL A 96 12.54 -13.63 8.04
C VAL A 96 13.64 -14.60 8.44
N VAL A 97 13.80 -14.81 9.74
CA VAL A 97 14.54 -15.94 10.29
C VAL A 97 13.84 -17.23 9.87
N ASP A 98 14.61 -18.18 9.32
CA ASP A 98 14.08 -19.48 8.94
C ASP A 98 13.93 -20.42 10.14
N PHE A 99 12.84 -21.19 10.14
CA PHE A 99 12.63 -22.29 11.09
C PHE A 99 13.05 -23.61 10.44
N ALA A 100 13.88 -24.39 11.12
CA ALA A 100 14.34 -25.69 10.65
C ALA A 100 13.25 -26.77 10.71
N THR A 101 12.22 -26.57 11.54
CA THR A 101 11.10 -27.50 11.76
C THR A 101 9.75 -26.77 11.73
N ALA A 102 8.65 -27.52 11.74
CA ALA A 102 7.31 -26.93 11.91
C ALA A 102 7.23 -26.24 13.29
N PRO A 103 7.16 -24.89 13.35
CA PRO A 103 7.26 -24.17 14.61
C PRO A 103 5.98 -24.31 15.45
N GLU A 104 6.01 -23.79 16.67
CA GLU A 104 4.84 -23.69 17.54
C GLU A 104 4.74 -22.32 18.23
N ILE A 105 3.53 -21.99 18.70
CA ILE A 105 3.27 -20.75 19.42
C ILE A 105 3.99 -20.79 20.77
N ALA A 106 4.99 -19.91 20.92
CA ALA A 106 5.85 -19.80 22.08
C ALA A 106 5.26 -18.88 23.16
N TRP A 107 4.69 -17.76 22.72
CA TRP A 107 4.14 -16.68 23.56
C TRP A 107 2.95 -16.05 22.85
N ALA A 108 2.08 -15.38 23.62
CA ALA A 108 0.98 -14.56 23.12
C ALA A 108 0.98 -13.22 23.87
N ALA A 109 0.75 -12.11 23.15
CA ALA A 109 0.80 -10.75 23.68
C ALA A 109 -0.31 -9.85 23.09
N ASP A 110 -0.68 -8.82 23.84
CA ASP A 110 -1.55 -7.75 23.36
C ASP A 110 -0.89 -7.05 22.17
N GLY A 111 -1.56 -7.07 21.02
CA GLY A 111 -1.13 -6.36 19.82
C GLY A 111 -1.75 -4.99 19.65
N GLY A 112 -1.54 -4.39 18.49
CA GLY A 112 -2.09 -3.08 18.15
C GLY A 112 -1.94 -2.75 16.67
N HIS A 113 -1.74 -1.47 16.38
CA HIS A 113 -1.24 -1.04 15.07
C HIS A 113 0.30 -1.09 15.10
N GLU A 114 0.90 -1.82 14.17
CA GLU A 114 2.35 -1.81 14.00
C GLU A 114 2.78 -0.44 13.47
N CYS A 115 3.52 0.28 14.30
CA CYS A 115 4.16 1.54 13.93
C CYS A 115 5.37 1.18 13.07
N GLN A 116 5.20 1.19 11.74
CA GLN A 116 6.16 0.63 10.79
C GLN A 116 7.58 1.15 11.01
N TYR A 117 8.43 0.29 11.58
CA TYR A 117 9.77 0.62 12.03
C TYR A 117 10.75 -0.44 11.51
N SER A 118 11.49 -0.09 10.45
CA SER A 118 12.34 -0.99 9.66
C SER A 118 13.69 -1.37 10.30
N SER A 119 14.00 -0.92 11.53
CA SER A 119 15.37 -0.95 12.07
C SER A 119 15.54 -1.62 13.44
N SER A 120 14.57 -2.40 13.91
CA SER A 120 14.72 -3.31 15.05
C SER A 120 14.35 -4.73 14.64
N GLU A 121 15.34 -5.62 14.58
CA GLU A 121 15.12 -7.00 14.18
C GLU A 121 14.34 -7.81 15.24
N ASP A 122 14.58 -7.55 16.53
CA ASP A 122 14.07 -8.38 17.64
C ASP A 122 13.01 -7.70 18.52
N HIS A 123 12.57 -6.48 18.19
CA HIS A 123 11.44 -5.85 18.88
C HIS A 123 10.58 -5.03 17.91
N ALA A 124 9.30 -4.85 18.23
CA ALA A 124 8.33 -4.11 17.42
C ALA A 124 7.74 -2.93 18.19
N ILE A 125 7.52 -1.81 17.51
CA ILE A 125 6.79 -0.66 18.08
C ILE A 125 5.32 -0.81 17.73
N LEU A 126 4.48 -0.85 18.77
CA LEU A 126 3.03 -0.99 18.66
C LEU A 126 2.34 0.25 19.26
N SER A 127 1.22 0.66 18.67
CA SER A 127 0.42 1.76 19.19
C SER A 127 -1.09 1.48 19.15
N GLU A 128 -1.79 2.10 20.09
CA GLU A 128 -3.25 2.12 20.18
C GLU A 128 -3.72 3.49 20.71
N VAL A 129 -5.03 3.65 20.94
CA VAL A 129 -5.61 4.93 21.41
C VAL A 129 -5.14 5.23 22.83
N GLY A 130 -4.10 6.05 22.94
CA GLY A 130 -3.56 6.56 24.19
C GLY A 130 -2.40 5.76 24.78
N ARG A 131 -1.76 4.85 24.02
CA ARG A 131 -0.58 4.10 24.44
C ARG A 131 0.34 3.78 23.27
N VAL A 132 1.65 3.80 23.51
CA VAL A 132 2.68 3.29 22.60
C VAL A 132 3.68 2.44 23.38
N TRP A 133 4.07 1.29 22.84
CA TRP A 133 4.95 0.33 23.52
C TRP A 133 5.88 -0.40 22.57
N SER A 134 6.92 -1.02 23.14
CA SER A 134 7.82 -1.93 22.45
C SER A 134 7.64 -3.36 22.95
N LEU A 135 7.41 -4.29 22.04
CA LEU A 135 7.25 -5.73 22.28
C LEU A 135 8.51 -6.47 21.84
N ASP A 136 9.10 -7.28 22.73
CA ASP A 136 10.17 -8.23 22.39
C ASP A 136 9.58 -9.38 21.55
N LEU A 137 10.14 -9.60 20.36
CA LEU A 137 9.63 -10.59 19.41
C LEU A 137 10.15 -12.02 19.67
N GLN A 138 11.13 -12.17 20.56
CA GLN A 138 11.63 -13.48 20.99
C GLN A 138 10.87 -14.01 22.22
N THR A 139 10.46 -13.13 23.14
CA THR A 139 9.79 -13.54 24.40
C THR A 139 8.33 -13.13 24.54
N GLY A 140 7.86 -12.12 23.79
CA GLY A 140 6.53 -11.52 23.98
C GLY A 140 6.45 -10.55 25.17
N ASP A 141 7.57 -10.22 25.81
CA ASP A 141 7.60 -9.24 26.91
C ASP A 141 7.48 -7.80 26.39
N THR A 142 6.76 -6.94 27.12
CA THR A 142 6.82 -5.49 26.87
C THR A 142 8.14 -4.93 27.43
N LEU A 143 9.00 -4.42 26.55
CA LEU A 143 10.31 -3.86 26.91
C LEU A 143 10.18 -2.47 27.57
N TRP A 144 9.26 -1.66 27.05
CA TRP A 144 8.89 -0.34 27.57
C TRP A 144 7.51 0.06 27.04
N ASP A 145 6.76 0.86 27.79
CA ASP A 145 5.53 1.49 27.34
C ASP A 145 5.35 2.93 27.86
N VAL A 146 4.53 3.72 27.16
CA VAL A 146 4.26 5.12 27.44
C VAL A 146 2.76 5.41 27.28
N ASP A 147 2.13 5.88 28.35
CA ASP A 147 0.78 6.46 28.33
C ASP A 147 0.78 7.79 27.57
N LEU A 148 -0.13 7.94 26.60
CA LEU A 148 -0.33 9.14 25.77
C LEU A 148 -1.72 9.75 26.03
N PRO A 149 -1.93 10.45 27.16
CA PRO A 149 -3.26 10.93 27.54
C PRO A 149 -3.74 12.10 26.65
N GLY A 150 -4.80 11.89 25.87
CA GLY A 150 -5.44 12.93 25.07
C GLY A 150 -5.73 12.48 23.63
N HIS A 151 -5.54 13.39 22.67
CA HIS A 151 -5.61 13.09 21.25
C HIS A 151 -4.19 13.02 20.70
N TRP A 152 -3.66 11.81 20.55
CA TRP A 152 -2.28 11.58 20.12
C TRP A 152 -2.22 10.70 18.87
N GLY A 153 -1.48 11.17 17.87
CA GLY A 153 -1.00 10.33 16.75
C GLY A 153 0.41 9.81 17.04
N VAL A 154 0.82 8.74 16.36
CA VAL A 154 2.15 8.13 16.51
C VAL A 154 2.78 7.89 15.13
N THR A 155 3.99 8.38 14.92
CA THR A 155 4.80 8.14 13.71
C THR A 155 6.14 7.51 14.08
N CYS A 156 6.49 6.41 13.42
CA CYS A 156 7.81 5.79 13.56
C CYS A 156 8.85 6.40 12.61
N LEU A 157 10.06 6.59 13.12
CA LEU A 157 11.19 7.23 12.44
C LEU A 157 12.40 6.27 12.42
N PRO A 158 12.33 5.16 11.67
CA PRO A 158 13.23 4.02 11.87
C PRO A 158 14.71 4.31 11.62
N GLY A 159 15.07 5.05 10.57
CA GLY A 159 16.48 5.41 10.34
C GLY A 159 17.03 6.40 11.38
N ALA A 160 16.17 7.16 12.06
CA ALA A 160 16.53 8.03 13.17
C ALA A 160 16.50 7.30 14.54
N HIS A 161 16.04 6.05 14.56
CA HIS A 161 15.78 5.24 15.77
C HIS A 161 14.84 5.89 16.80
N LEU A 162 13.84 6.63 16.32
CA LEU A 162 12.87 7.35 17.14
C LEU A 162 11.42 6.95 16.88
N VAL A 163 10.56 7.22 17.86
CA VAL A 163 9.10 7.24 17.77
C VAL A 163 8.62 8.64 18.13
N ALA A 164 7.90 9.29 17.22
CA ALA A 164 7.31 10.61 17.45
C ALA A 164 5.83 10.46 17.85
N ALA A 165 5.47 10.92 19.04
CA ALA A 165 4.08 11.07 19.46
C ALA A 165 3.65 12.53 19.26
N LEU A 166 2.51 12.76 18.60
CA LEU A 166 2.01 14.08 18.22
C LEU A 166 0.71 14.38 18.97
N GLU A 167 0.77 15.32 19.92
CA GLU A 167 -0.39 15.79 20.68
C GLU A 167 -1.19 16.79 19.84
N TYR A 168 -2.46 16.51 19.58
CA TYR A 168 -3.35 17.37 18.78
C TYR A 168 -4.30 18.19 19.66
N VAL A 169 -4.61 19.41 19.21
CA VAL A 169 -5.42 20.38 19.99
C VAL A 169 -6.86 19.92 20.27
N ASP A 170 -7.55 19.40 19.25
CA ASP A 170 -8.98 19.03 19.34
C ASP A 170 -9.30 17.58 18.91
N LYS A 171 -8.52 17.02 17.97
CA LYS A 171 -8.70 15.68 17.38
C LYS A 171 -7.48 15.28 16.56
N ASP A 172 -7.32 13.98 16.33
CA ASP A 172 -6.43 13.43 15.31
C ASP A 172 -7.20 13.26 13.98
N PRO A 173 -6.66 13.69 12.81
CA PRO A 173 -5.58 14.66 12.66
C PRO A 173 -6.09 16.11 12.86
N GLY A 174 -5.19 16.97 13.30
CA GLY A 174 -5.41 18.40 13.55
C GLY A 174 -4.10 19.17 13.68
N PRO A 175 -4.13 20.43 14.14
CA PRO A 175 -2.91 21.17 14.49
C PRO A 175 -2.19 20.47 15.64
N VAL A 176 -0.87 20.28 15.52
CA VAL A 176 -0.06 19.71 16.58
C VAL A 176 0.16 20.80 17.65
N LEU A 177 -0.13 20.47 18.90
CA LEU A 177 0.20 21.27 20.08
C LEU A 177 1.66 21.05 20.49
N ARG A 178 2.12 19.79 20.39
CA ARG A 178 3.45 19.32 20.79
C ARG A 178 3.81 18.02 20.08
N ALA A 179 5.05 17.90 19.62
CA ALA A 179 5.65 16.63 19.23
C ALA A 179 6.67 16.18 20.29
N THR A 180 6.54 14.93 20.76
CA THR A 180 7.46 14.31 21.72
C THR A 180 8.18 13.14 21.05
N PHE A 181 9.51 13.13 21.13
CA PHE A 181 10.35 12.12 20.47
C PHE A 181 10.92 11.16 21.51
N PHE A 182 10.59 9.88 21.38
CA PHE A 182 11.05 8.80 22.23
C PHE A 182 12.09 7.93 21.51
N ASP A 183 13.09 7.49 22.26
CA ASP A 183 14.06 6.48 21.85
C ASP A 183 13.37 5.13 21.61
N ALA A 184 13.44 4.60 20.39
CA ALA A 184 12.68 3.39 20.04
C ALA A 184 13.16 2.13 20.80
N ALA A 185 14.42 2.07 21.23
CA ALA A 185 14.95 0.92 21.96
C ALA A 185 14.64 0.95 23.46
N THR A 186 14.42 2.14 24.04
CA THR A 186 14.34 2.32 25.52
C THR A 186 13.13 3.09 26.02
N GLY A 187 12.29 3.66 25.15
CA GLY A 187 11.15 4.51 25.52
C GLY A 187 11.54 5.86 26.14
N ALA A 188 12.83 6.18 26.22
CA ALA A 188 13.31 7.40 26.86
C ALA A 188 13.01 8.63 25.98
N GLN A 189 12.38 9.67 26.55
CA GLN A 189 12.17 10.94 25.86
C GLN A 189 13.53 11.57 25.51
N ARG A 190 13.78 11.77 24.21
CA ARG A 190 14.98 12.36 23.64
C ARG A 190 14.82 13.86 23.41
N ALA A 191 13.69 14.27 22.82
CA ALA A 191 13.40 15.66 22.48
C ALA A 191 11.90 15.99 22.62
N GLU A 192 11.58 17.28 22.65
CA GLU A 192 10.22 17.81 22.63
C GLU A 192 10.20 19.09 21.78
N LEU A 193 9.24 19.20 20.87
CA LEU A 193 9.00 20.38 20.05
C LEU A 193 7.59 20.90 20.32
N SER A 194 7.51 21.99 21.09
CA SER A 194 6.26 22.74 21.31
C SER A 194 6.10 23.82 20.23
N ASP A 195 5.67 23.41 19.03
CA ASP A 195 5.43 24.32 17.90
C ASP A 195 4.02 24.11 17.33
N THR A 196 3.20 25.17 17.34
CA THR A 196 1.81 25.16 16.88
C THR A 196 1.64 25.29 15.36
N THR A 197 2.73 25.51 14.62
CA THR A 197 2.74 25.48 13.15
C THR A 197 2.86 24.05 12.61
N LEU A 198 3.39 23.13 13.40
CA LEU A 198 3.61 21.74 13.01
C LEU A 198 2.28 21.03 12.72
N ARG A 199 2.24 20.31 11.60
CA ARG A 199 1.11 19.45 11.19
C ARG A 199 1.48 17.98 11.18
N HIS A 200 2.64 17.66 10.61
CA HIS A 200 3.09 16.28 10.42
C HIS A 200 4.57 16.14 10.73
N VAL A 201 4.92 14.96 11.25
CA VAL A 201 6.29 14.45 11.32
C VAL A 201 6.35 13.22 10.42
N VAL A 202 7.41 13.08 9.61
CA VAL A 202 7.62 11.96 8.69
C VAL A 202 9.07 11.47 8.72
N PRO A 203 9.34 10.18 8.46
CA PRO A 203 10.72 9.68 8.36
C PRO A 203 11.41 10.22 7.09
N ILE A 204 12.66 10.69 7.22
CA ILE A 204 13.53 11.01 6.07
C ILE A 204 14.85 10.24 6.22
N GLY A 205 14.74 8.91 6.27
CA GLY A 205 15.86 8.02 6.60
C GLY A 205 16.37 8.27 8.01
N ALA A 206 17.64 8.65 8.14
CA ALA A 206 18.26 9.06 9.40
C ALA A 206 17.88 10.48 9.88
N MET A 207 17.18 11.24 9.05
CA MET A 207 16.70 12.59 9.38
C MET A 207 15.21 12.56 9.73
N ILE A 208 14.76 13.57 10.48
CA ILE A 208 13.34 13.80 10.76
C ILE A 208 12.82 14.82 9.76
N GLY A 209 11.67 14.54 9.14
CA GLY A 209 10.91 15.49 8.34
C GLY A 209 9.84 16.17 9.18
N LEU A 210 9.87 17.50 9.25
CA LEU A 210 8.85 18.34 9.88
C LEU A 210 8.05 19.05 8.79
N VAL A 211 6.73 19.08 8.90
CA VAL A 211 5.83 19.81 7.97
C VAL A 211 5.04 20.86 8.74
N ASP A 212 5.21 22.12 8.35
CA ASP A 212 4.52 23.27 8.95
C ASP A 212 3.18 23.62 8.26
N ASP A 213 2.52 24.68 8.72
CA ASP A 213 1.24 25.15 8.20
C ASP A 213 1.35 26.08 6.99
N ASP A 214 2.56 26.49 6.61
CA ASP A 214 2.92 27.08 5.31
C ASP A 214 3.26 25.99 4.25
N ASN A 215 3.10 24.71 4.58
CA ASN A 215 3.29 23.54 3.71
C ASN A 215 4.76 23.33 3.25
N VAL A 216 5.72 23.61 4.14
CA VAL A 216 7.16 23.39 3.92
C VAL A 216 7.60 22.12 4.65
N LEU A 217 8.17 21.18 3.91
CA LEU A 217 8.88 20.03 4.47
C LEU A 217 10.32 20.42 4.77
N THR A 218 10.72 20.33 6.04
CA THR A 218 12.08 20.60 6.52
C THR A 218 12.71 19.34 7.10
N ALA A 219 13.93 19.02 6.66
CA ALA A 219 14.72 17.92 7.20
C ALA A 219 15.70 18.41 8.28
N VAL A 220 15.70 17.75 9.44
CA VAL A 220 16.54 18.07 10.61
C VAL A 220 17.26 16.82 11.13
N GLU A 221 18.37 17.01 11.85
CA GLU A 221 19.04 15.91 12.55
C GLU A 221 18.28 15.55 13.84
N PRO A 222 18.23 14.28 14.27
CA PRO A 222 17.53 13.87 15.49
C PRO A 222 17.98 14.58 16.78
N ASP A 223 19.26 14.96 16.86
CA ASP A 223 19.87 15.67 17.99
C ASP A 223 19.81 17.22 17.85
N ASP A 224 19.45 17.77 16.69
CA ASP A 224 19.27 19.21 16.47
C ASP A 224 18.06 19.50 15.57
N LEU A 225 16.88 19.54 16.21
CA LEU A 225 15.61 19.89 15.56
C LEU A 225 15.51 21.37 15.15
N ALA A 226 16.47 22.23 15.53
CA ALA A 226 16.42 23.66 15.28
C ALA A 226 17.25 24.10 14.06
N THR A 227 18.22 23.29 13.62
CA THR A 227 19.04 23.56 12.44
C THR A 227 18.53 22.78 11.21
N PRO A 228 17.91 23.45 10.22
CA PRO A 228 17.47 22.78 9.00
C PRO A 228 18.65 22.37 8.11
N ILE A 229 18.71 21.09 7.75
CA ILE A 229 19.65 20.56 6.74
C ILE A 229 19.21 21.03 5.35
N TRP A 230 17.92 20.91 5.07
CA TRP A 230 17.25 21.53 3.93
C TRP A 230 15.77 21.73 4.20
N SER A 231 15.16 22.68 3.49
CA SER A 231 13.71 22.93 3.48
C SER A 231 13.18 22.94 2.06
N ARG A 232 11.95 22.47 1.87
CA ARG A 232 11.31 22.33 0.57
C ARG A 232 9.80 22.58 0.67
N GLN A 233 9.33 23.60 -0.03
CA GLN A 233 7.90 23.77 -0.29
C GLN A 233 7.34 22.47 -0.91
N LEU A 234 6.32 21.89 -0.26
CA LEU A 234 5.51 20.84 -0.87
C LEU A 234 4.68 21.45 -2.02
N PRO A 235 4.21 20.66 -3.01
CA PRO A 235 3.25 21.12 -4.02
C PRO A 235 1.92 21.59 -3.39
N GLY A 236 0.88 21.88 -4.19
CA GLY A 236 -0.46 22.14 -3.63
C GLY A 236 -0.58 23.42 -2.80
N SER A 237 -1.37 23.34 -1.73
CA SER A 237 -1.77 24.48 -0.90
C SER A 237 -2.12 24.00 0.52
N PRO A 238 -1.60 24.62 1.61
CA PRO A 238 -1.89 24.21 2.99
C PRO A 238 -3.37 24.26 3.44
N ALA A 239 -4.29 24.66 2.56
CA ALA A 239 -5.73 24.64 2.79
C ALA A 239 -6.43 23.40 2.21
N GLU A 240 -5.73 22.54 1.47
CA GLU A 240 -6.27 21.29 0.91
C GLU A 240 -6.11 20.12 1.91
N ALA A 241 -6.89 19.05 1.71
CA ALA A 241 -6.85 17.84 2.54
C ALA A 241 -5.63 16.96 2.20
N ASP A 242 -4.45 17.52 2.41
CA ASP A 242 -3.20 16.96 1.92
C ASP A 242 -2.83 15.64 2.61
N THR A 243 -2.41 14.66 1.82
CA THR A 243 -1.87 13.39 2.33
C THR A 243 -0.41 13.26 1.91
N LEU A 244 0.49 13.31 2.88
CA LEU A 244 1.92 13.05 2.73
C LEU A 244 2.23 11.64 3.24
N SER A 245 2.86 10.80 2.42
CA SER A 245 3.41 9.52 2.86
C SER A 245 4.84 9.35 2.37
N VAL A 246 5.68 8.73 3.20
CA VAL A 246 7.08 8.45 2.86
C VAL A 246 7.30 6.94 2.92
N ARG A 247 7.80 6.39 1.83
CA ARG A 247 8.19 4.98 1.69
C ARG A 247 9.71 4.90 1.63
N GLN A 248 10.33 4.17 2.55
CA GLN A 248 11.72 3.75 2.39
C GLN A 248 11.78 2.73 1.25
N ILE A 249 12.72 2.91 0.31
CA ILE A 249 13.00 1.92 -0.75
C ILE A 249 14.24 1.10 -0.36
N ASP A 250 15.25 1.77 0.20
CA ASP A 250 16.47 1.16 0.76
C ASP A 250 17.13 2.13 1.76
N ASP A 251 18.24 1.71 2.39
CA ASP A 251 19.00 2.51 3.37
C ASP A 251 19.55 3.84 2.83
N ALA A 252 19.56 4.03 1.50
CA ALA A 252 20.03 5.23 0.83
C ALA A 252 19.01 5.87 -0.12
N THR A 253 17.77 5.34 -0.23
CA THR A 253 16.71 5.91 -1.08
C THR A 253 15.37 5.87 -0.38
N LEU A 254 14.66 7.01 -0.43
CA LEU A 254 13.25 7.09 -0.10
C LEU A 254 12.44 7.68 -1.23
N GLN A 255 11.14 7.47 -1.12
CA GLN A 255 10.11 8.01 -1.97
C GLN A 255 9.14 8.82 -1.12
N ILE A 256 8.83 10.03 -1.57
CA ILE A 256 7.79 10.87 -0.98
C ILE A 256 6.62 10.91 -1.96
N HIS A 257 5.46 10.42 -1.53
CA HIS A 257 4.18 10.69 -2.18
C HIS A 257 3.49 11.84 -1.48
N TYR A 258 2.90 12.74 -2.26
CA TYR A 258 2.14 13.86 -1.73
C TYR A 258 0.91 14.10 -2.60
N SER A 259 -0.27 14.06 -1.99
CA SER A 259 -1.57 14.14 -2.63
C SER A 259 -2.28 15.42 -2.22
N THR A 260 -2.84 16.16 -3.19
CA THR A 260 -3.54 17.44 -2.95
C THR A 260 -4.97 17.41 -3.50
N GLY A 261 -5.88 18.06 -2.78
CA GLY A 261 -7.19 18.49 -3.28
C GLY A 261 -8.41 17.65 -2.89
N ASP A 262 -9.50 18.35 -2.53
CA ASP A 262 -10.84 17.77 -2.35
C ASP A 262 -11.46 17.39 -3.71
N GLY A 263 -11.27 16.16 -4.17
CA GLY A 263 -11.94 15.64 -5.36
C GLY A 263 -11.14 14.58 -6.11
N TYR A 264 -10.54 14.97 -7.24
CA TYR A 264 -9.57 14.15 -7.96
C TYR A 264 -8.17 14.50 -7.46
N PRO A 265 -7.51 13.64 -6.65
CA PRO A 265 -6.25 13.98 -6.03
C PRO A 265 -5.14 14.20 -7.06
N LEU A 266 -4.43 15.33 -6.96
CA LEU A 266 -3.20 15.53 -7.72
C LEU A 266 -2.04 14.85 -6.98
N LEU A 267 -1.61 13.70 -7.49
CA LEU A 267 -0.45 12.99 -6.95
C LEU A 267 0.86 13.56 -7.47
N TYR A 268 1.70 13.96 -6.54
CA TYR A 268 3.10 14.32 -6.73
C TYR A 268 3.98 13.24 -6.12
N THR A 269 5.12 12.97 -6.75
CA THR A 269 6.05 11.94 -6.28
C THR A 269 7.48 12.41 -6.48
N SER A 270 8.34 12.14 -5.50
CA SER A 270 9.76 12.48 -5.57
C SER A 270 10.61 11.32 -5.05
N PHE A 271 11.70 11.04 -5.76
CA PHE A 271 12.76 10.14 -5.32
C PHE A 271 13.88 10.95 -4.74
N PHE A 272 14.43 10.49 -3.62
CA PHE A 272 15.54 11.15 -2.95
C PHE A 272 16.59 10.12 -2.55
N SER A 273 17.78 10.25 -3.16
CA SER A 273 18.99 9.54 -2.77
C SER A 273 19.58 10.20 -1.53
N MET A 274 19.27 9.66 -0.35
CA MET A 274 19.67 10.16 0.96
C MET A 274 21.19 10.33 1.08
N ALA A 275 21.95 9.49 0.38
CA ALA A 275 23.41 9.51 0.33
C ALA A 275 24.06 10.76 -0.30
N ASP A 276 23.31 11.69 -0.93
CA ASP A 276 23.86 12.97 -1.42
C ASP A 276 23.35 14.22 -0.68
N GLY A 277 22.44 14.05 0.28
CA GLY A 277 21.93 15.11 1.17
C GLY A 277 21.14 16.23 0.49
N ARG A 278 20.78 16.10 -0.80
CA ARG A 278 20.11 17.18 -1.55
C ARG A 278 18.61 17.24 -1.33
N THR A 279 18.08 18.46 -1.45
CA THR A 279 16.64 18.73 -1.41
C THR A 279 15.87 17.97 -2.51
N PRO A 280 14.75 17.29 -2.21
CA PRO A 280 13.97 16.53 -3.19
C PRO A 280 13.43 17.37 -4.37
N SER A 281 13.42 16.76 -5.56
CA SER A 281 12.86 17.34 -6.79
C SER A 281 11.53 16.69 -7.15
N TRP A 282 10.43 17.43 -6.98
CA TRP A 282 9.08 16.99 -7.32
C TRP A 282 8.92 16.66 -8.80
N VAL A 283 8.48 15.44 -9.09
CA VAL A 283 7.90 15.05 -10.37
C VAL A 283 6.38 15.04 -10.20
N ARG A 284 5.66 15.64 -11.16
CA ARG A 284 4.19 15.63 -11.15
C ARG A 284 3.71 14.31 -11.75
N GLY A 285 2.99 13.51 -10.96
CA GLY A 285 2.29 12.33 -11.44
C GLY A 285 1.04 12.69 -12.25
N THR A 286 0.50 11.71 -12.98
CA THR A 286 -0.67 11.89 -13.86
C THR A 286 -1.79 10.87 -13.62
N ALA A 287 -1.56 9.88 -12.75
CA ALA A 287 -2.47 8.76 -12.48
C ALA A 287 -2.58 8.52 -10.96
N THR A 288 -3.76 8.06 -10.55
CA THR A 288 -4.28 8.00 -9.17
C THR A 288 -3.70 6.89 -8.29
N ASP A 289 -2.95 5.98 -8.87
CA ASP A 289 -2.76 4.64 -8.31
C ASP A 289 -1.40 4.47 -7.65
N LEU A 290 -1.27 3.44 -6.80
CA LEU A 290 -0.07 3.19 -6.00
C LEU A 290 1.07 2.65 -6.89
N HIS A 291 1.87 3.56 -7.42
CA HIS A 291 3.08 3.26 -8.19
C HIS A 291 4.11 2.49 -7.32
N PHE A 292 4.54 1.32 -7.78
CA PHE A 292 5.52 0.48 -7.07
C PHE A 292 6.94 0.76 -7.57
N TYR A 293 7.90 0.75 -6.64
CA TYR A 293 9.30 1.02 -6.94
C TYR A 293 10.23 0.07 -6.23
N THR A 294 11.34 -0.25 -6.89
CA THR A 294 12.48 -0.95 -6.30
C THR A 294 13.76 -0.42 -6.94
N ARG A 295 14.79 -0.19 -6.12
CA ARG A 295 16.11 0.17 -6.59
C ARG A 295 16.86 -1.08 -7.05
N VAL A 296 17.51 -1.00 -8.21
CA VAL A 296 18.46 -2.01 -8.69
C VAL A 296 19.78 -1.31 -8.99
N GLY A 297 20.75 -1.43 -8.10
CA GLY A 297 22.05 -0.74 -8.21
C GLY A 297 21.94 0.79 -8.19
N ASP A 298 22.04 1.43 -9.35
CA ASP A 298 21.97 2.89 -9.54
C ASP A 298 20.80 3.37 -10.42
N VAL A 299 19.77 2.52 -10.55
CA VAL A 299 18.46 2.85 -11.16
C VAL A 299 17.30 2.51 -10.22
N VAL A 300 16.14 3.12 -10.48
CA VAL A 300 14.87 2.77 -9.85
C VAL A 300 13.93 2.23 -10.92
N VAL A 301 13.44 1.02 -10.73
CA VAL A 301 12.34 0.44 -11.51
C VAL A 301 11.04 1.10 -11.01
N TRP A 302 10.23 1.61 -11.94
CA TRP A 302 8.93 2.24 -11.69
C TRP A 302 7.85 1.45 -12.41
N ASP A 303 6.96 0.82 -11.66
CA ASP A 303 5.77 0.20 -12.21
C ASP A 303 4.56 1.14 -12.15
N ARG A 304 3.89 1.31 -13.30
CA ARG A 304 2.59 1.95 -13.44
C ARG A 304 1.55 0.84 -13.51
N HIS A 305 0.67 0.75 -12.51
CA HIS A 305 -0.35 -0.29 -12.45
C HIS A 305 -1.59 0.03 -13.32
N ASP A 306 -1.38 0.70 -14.45
CA ASP A 306 -2.40 1.05 -15.44
C ASP A 306 -2.18 0.14 -16.66
N GLU A 307 -3.19 -0.63 -17.06
CA GLU A 307 -3.04 -1.83 -17.91
C GLU A 307 -2.46 -1.54 -19.31
N GLU A 308 -2.47 -0.28 -19.75
CA GLU A 308 -1.93 0.18 -21.04
C GLU A 308 -0.49 0.76 -20.97
N GLU A 309 0.13 0.87 -19.79
CA GLU A 309 1.45 1.50 -19.60
C GLU A 309 2.49 0.62 -18.87
N GLY A 310 3.31 -0.14 -19.62
CA GLY A 310 4.35 -1.01 -19.04
C GLY A 310 5.44 -0.31 -18.21
N THR A 311 6.21 -1.11 -17.45
CA THR A 311 7.19 -0.66 -16.46
C THR A 311 8.28 0.26 -17.03
N THR A 312 8.62 1.32 -16.30
CA THR A 312 9.61 2.35 -16.68
C THR A 312 10.86 2.22 -15.80
N VAL A 313 12.04 2.56 -16.30
CA VAL A 313 13.28 2.57 -15.49
C VAL A 313 13.92 3.96 -15.48
N LEU A 314 14.18 4.46 -14.27
CA LEU A 314 14.64 5.82 -13.97
C LEU A 314 16.07 5.80 -13.40
N ASP A 315 16.86 6.84 -13.63
CA ASP A 315 18.04 7.09 -12.79
C ASP A 315 17.64 7.63 -11.40
N LEU A 316 18.58 7.69 -10.45
CA LEU A 316 18.36 8.23 -9.09
C LEU A 316 17.99 9.74 -9.05
N ARG A 317 17.75 10.39 -10.20
CA ARG A 317 17.22 11.76 -10.32
C ARG A 317 15.81 11.79 -10.93
N GLY A 318 15.16 10.63 -11.09
CA GLY A 318 13.82 10.49 -11.64
C GLY A 318 13.75 10.68 -13.16
N ARG A 319 14.88 10.63 -13.89
CA ARG A 319 14.91 10.72 -15.35
C ARG A 319 14.83 9.32 -15.95
N GLU A 320 13.89 9.15 -16.87
CA GLU A 320 13.75 7.93 -17.68
C GLU A 320 15.04 7.59 -18.45
N LEU A 321 15.40 6.31 -18.39
CA LEU A 321 16.47 5.69 -19.17
C LEU A 321 15.88 4.85 -20.31
N TRP A 322 14.84 4.08 -20.00
CA TRP A 322 14.07 3.24 -20.92
C TRP A 322 12.73 2.83 -20.29
N LYS A 323 11.80 2.31 -21.10
CA LYS A 323 10.49 1.79 -20.70
C LYS A 323 10.16 0.52 -21.49
N THR A 324 9.44 -0.43 -20.88
CA THR A 324 8.86 -1.59 -21.60
C THR A 324 7.48 -1.23 -22.16
N GLU A 325 7.20 -1.61 -23.41
CA GLU A 325 5.88 -1.39 -24.02
C GLU A 325 4.79 -2.24 -23.33
N VAL A 326 5.08 -3.51 -23.04
CA VAL A 326 4.21 -4.46 -22.32
C VAL A 326 5.10 -5.41 -21.50
N GLY A 327 4.60 -5.86 -20.35
CA GLY A 327 5.24 -6.85 -19.48
C GLY A 327 5.94 -6.24 -18.27
N SER A 328 6.04 -7.01 -17.19
CA SER A 328 6.66 -6.60 -15.93
C SER A 328 8.19 -6.76 -15.94
N LEU A 329 8.86 -5.92 -15.15
CA LEU A 329 10.28 -6.06 -14.81
C LEU A 329 10.42 -6.55 -13.36
N THR A 330 11.07 -7.69 -13.15
CA THR A 330 11.23 -8.31 -11.82
C THR A 330 12.64 -8.06 -11.27
N PRO A 331 12.80 -7.27 -10.20
CA PRO A 331 14.09 -7.04 -9.55
C PRO A 331 14.44 -8.19 -8.58
N LEU A 332 15.72 -8.56 -8.51
CA LEU A 332 16.26 -9.49 -7.52
C LEU A 332 17.65 -9.00 -7.09
N GLY A 333 17.72 -8.30 -5.95
CA GLY A 333 18.96 -7.72 -5.44
C GLY A 333 19.58 -6.71 -6.43
N ALA A 334 20.74 -7.06 -7.00
CA ALA A 334 21.43 -6.25 -8.01
C ALA A 334 21.01 -6.58 -9.46
N HIS A 335 20.17 -7.60 -9.66
CA HIS A 335 19.76 -8.11 -10.97
C HIS A 335 18.36 -7.62 -11.34
N LEU A 336 18.09 -7.55 -12.65
CA LEU A 336 16.79 -7.21 -13.20
C LEU A 336 16.40 -8.25 -14.26
N TYR A 337 15.21 -8.82 -14.12
CA TYR A 337 14.68 -9.83 -15.03
C TYR A 337 13.48 -9.29 -15.80
N ARG A 338 13.33 -9.76 -17.03
CA ARG A 338 12.33 -9.26 -17.98
C ARG A 338 11.84 -10.39 -18.88
N TRP A 339 10.53 -10.44 -19.11
CA TRP A 339 9.95 -11.23 -20.20
C TRP A 339 10.18 -10.57 -21.57
N ALA A 340 10.53 -11.36 -22.57
CA ALA A 340 10.72 -10.92 -23.95
C ALA A 340 10.04 -11.89 -24.95
N PRO A 341 9.60 -11.40 -26.13
CA PRO A 341 9.22 -12.27 -27.23
C PRO A 341 10.38 -13.22 -27.60
N PRO A 342 10.13 -14.52 -27.80
CA PRO A 342 11.19 -15.51 -27.94
C PRO A 342 11.95 -15.33 -29.25
N THR A 343 13.28 -15.38 -29.16
CA THR A 343 14.22 -15.22 -30.29
C THR A 343 14.06 -16.30 -31.36
N SER A 344 13.48 -17.44 -30.99
CA SER A 344 13.32 -18.64 -31.81
C SER A 344 11.95 -18.75 -32.52
N SER A 345 10.85 -18.31 -31.88
CA SER A 345 9.48 -18.59 -32.34
C SER A 345 8.43 -17.59 -31.79
N PRO A 346 8.37 -16.34 -32.29
CA PRO A 346 7.57 -15.27 -31.69
C PRO A 346 6.05 -15.50 -31.67
N ASP A 347 5.52 -16.36 -32.54
CA ASP A 347 4.07 -16.65 -32.64
C ASP A 347 3.60 -17.77 -31.70
N SER A 348 4.46 -18.28 -30.81
CA SER A 348 4.22 -19.50 -30.02
C SER A 348 3.36 -19.33 -28.76
N GLY A 349 3.18 -18.09 -28.27
CA GLY A 349 2.58 -17.80 -26.96
C GLY A 349 3.51 -18.05 -25.76
N VAL A 350 4.70 -18.59 -26.02
CA VAL A 350 5.83 -18.68 -25.07
C VAL A 350 6.58 -17.34 -25.08
N GLN A 351 7.18 -16.97 -23.95
CA GLN A 351 8.11 -15.86 -23.81
C GLN A 351 9.42 -16.34 -23.17
N GLU A 352 10.50 -15.62 -23.42
CA GLU A 352 11.80 -15.84 -22.77
C GLU A 352 11.91 -14.92 -21.56
N LEU A 353 12.04 -15.47 -20.36
CA LEU A 353 12.54 -14.72 -19.21
C LEU A 353 14.07 -14.57 -19.37
N ARG A 354 14.58 -13.35 -19.18
CA ARG A 354 16.00 -13.01 -19.33
C ARG A 354 16.48 -12.07 -18.24
N GLU A 355 17.74 -12.20 -17.83
CA GLU A 355 18.45 -11.15 -17.08
C GLU A 355 18.83 -10.00 -18.02
N VAL A 356 18.58 -8.76 -17.61
CA VAL A 356 18.83 -7.55 -18.41
C VAL A 356 19.61 -6.49 -17.61
N ASP A 357 20.44 -5.73 -18.32
CA ASP A 357 21.18 -4.58 -17.78
C ASP A 357 20.18 -3.51 -17.31
N PRO A 358 20.19 -3.12 -16.01
CA PRO A 358 19.20 -2.18 -15.48
C PRO A 358 19.25 -0.78 -16.14
N ARG A 359 20.38 -0.39 -16.73
CA ARG A 359 20.53 0.94 -17.35
C ARG A 359 20.08 1.01 -18.81
N THR A 360 19.94 -0.13 -19.49
CA THR A 360 19.70 -0.21 -20.95
C THR A 360 18.66 -1.24 -21.40
N GLY A 361 18.19 -2.12 -20.52
CA GLY A 361 17.23 -3.17 -20.84
C GLY A 361 17.75 -4.25 -21.80
N SER A 362 19.06 -4.31 -22.03
CA SER A 362 19.73 -5.27 -22.92
C SER A 362 20.07 -6.57 -22.17
N PRO A 363 19.92 -7.77 -22.77
CA PRO A 363 20.26 -9.02 -22.09
C PRO A 363 21.72 -9.09 -21.61
N LEU A 364 21.93 -9.51 -20.37
CA LEU A 364 23.25 -9.72 -19.78
C LEU A 364 23.82 -11.12 -20.06
N THR A 365 22.95 -12.13 -20.10
CA THR A 365 23.30 -13.54 -20.28
C THR A 365 22.69 -14.11 -21.56
N THR A 366 23.21 -15.25 -22.00
CA THR A 366 22.56 -16.08 -23.03
C THR A 366 21.35 -16.84 -22.51
N ASP A 367 21.29 -16.99 -21.19
CA ASP A 367 20.46 -17.96 -20.49
C ASP A 367 19.00 -17.50 -20.50
N VAL A 368 18.08 -18.46 -20.57
CA VAL A 368 16.64 -18.23 -20.74
C VAL A 368 15.83 -19.27 -20.00
N PHE A 369 14.69 -18.84 -19.48
CA PHE A 369 13.57 -19.73 -19.19
C PHE A 369 12.46 -19.47 -20.21
N GLU A 370 12.14 -20.47 -21.05
CA GLU A 370 11.06 -20.43 -22.03
C GLU A 370 9.76 -20.97 -21.41
N SER A 371 8.77 -20.09 -21.20
CA SER A 371 7.46 -20.44 -20.65
C SER A 371 6.38 -19.50 -21.19
N PRO A 372 5.09 -19.87 -21.20
CA PRO A 372 4.02 -18.87 -21.15
C PRO A 372 4.31 -17.84 -20.04
N PRO A 373 4.00 -16.54 -20.27
CA PRO A 373 4.34 -15.49 -19.33
C PRO A 373 3.61 -15.68 -17.98
N GLY A 374 4.39 -15.83 -16.92
CA GLY A 374 3.91 -15.93 -15.54
C GLY A 374 4.41 -14.76 -14.68
N TRP A 375 3.90 -14.65 -13.46
CA TRP A 375 4.48 -13.71 -12.49
C TRP A 375 5.82 -14.27 -11.99
N VAL A 376 6.84 -13.41 -11.94
CA VAL A 376 8.17 -13.80 -11.48
C VAL A 376 8.44 -13.14 -10.12
N TYR A 377 8.86 -13.95 -9.15
CA TYR A 377 9.14 -13.56 -7.78
C TYR A 377 10.61 -13.75 -7.43
N PRO A 378 11.23 -12.84 -6.65
CA PRO A 378 12.50 -13.11 -6.00
C PRO A 378 12.34 -14.23 -4.97
N LEU A 379 13.25 -15.20 -4.95
CA LEU A 379 13.27 -16.29 -3.97
C LEU A 379 14.55 -16.25 -3.11
N PRO A 380 14.56 -16.98 -1.97
CA PRO A 380 15.76 -17.20 -1.17
C PRO A 380 16.98 -17.62 -1.99
N GLN A 381 18.17 -17.33 -1.43
CA GLN A 381 19.49 -17.67 -2.00
C GLN A 381 19.79 -17.08 -3.40
N GLY A 382 18.94 -16.21 -3.95
CA GLY A 382 19.09 -15.64 -5.29
C GLY A 382 18.50 -16.51 -6.41
N ASN A 383 17.55 -17.38 -6.07
CA ASN A 383 16.73 -18.12 -7.02
C ASN A 383 15.55 -17.25 -7.50
N LEU A 384 14.79 -17.74 -8.49
CA LEU A 384 13.57 -17.10 -8.99
C LEU A 384 12.40 -18.09 -8.99
N GLY A 385 11.20 -17.59 -8.74
CA GLY A 385 9.96 -18.36 -8.81
C GLY A 385 9.08 -17.84 -9.94
N VAL A 386 8.61 -18.70 -10.84
CA VAL A 386 7.65 -18.34 -11.89
C VAL A 386 6.31 -19.00 -11.59
N LEU A 387 5.30 -18.20 -11.25
CA LEU A 387 3.94 -18.66 -10.98
C LEU A 387 3.08 -18.52 -12.23
N HIS A 388 2.59 -19.63 -12.74
CA HIS A 388 1.74 -19.70 -13.93
C HIS A 388 0.69 -20.80 -13.78
N HIS A 389 -0.58 -20.46 -14.00
CA HIS A 389 -1.74 -21.38 -13.93
C HIS A 389 -1.67 -22.41 -12.77
N GLN A 390 -1.58 -21.92 -11.53
CA GLN A 390 -1.52 -22.71 -10.29
C GLN A 390 -0.29 -23.63 -10.12
N THR A 391 0.78 -23.38 -10.89
CA THR A 391 2.09 -24.05 -10.74
C THR A 391 3.18 -23.01 -10.47
N LEU A 392 3.96 -23.22 -9.42
CA LEU A 392 5.18 -22.47 -9.14
C LEU A 392 6.39 -23.25 -9.64
N THR A 393 7.09 -22.70 -10.63
CA THR A 393 8.36 -23.22 -11.14
C THR A 393 9.52 -22.54 -10.41
N PHE A 394 10.44 -23.32 -9.88
CA PHE A 394 11.66 -22.86 -9.22
C PHE A 394 12.81 -22.83 -10.22
N LEU A 395 13.48 -21.69 -10.34
CA LEU A 395 14.61 -21.47 -11.23
C LEU A 395 15.88 -21.15 -10.44
N ASP A 396 17.02 -21.70 -10.87
CA ASP A 396 18.32 -21.24 -10.37
C ASP A 396 18.67 -19.83 -10.89
N ARG A 397 19.72 -19.24 -10.35
CA ARG A 397 20.25 -17.93 -10.79
C ARG A 397 20.66 -17.84 -12.28
N HIS A 398 20.71 -18.98 -12.98
CA HIS A 398 21.02 -19.10 -14.41
C HIS A 398 19.77 -19.50 -15.23
N LEU A 399 18.57 -19.34 -14.64
CA LEU A 399 17.27 -19.60 -15.24
C LEU A 399 16.99 -21.07 -15.62
N HIS A 400 17.75 -22.03 -15.08
CA HIS A 400 17.44 -23.46 -15.21
C HIS A 400 16.32 -23.85 -14.25
N GLU A 401 15.35 -24.65 -14.73
CA GLU A 401 14.35 -25.27 -13.86
C GLU A 401 15.00 -26.24 -12.86
N VAL A 402 14.80 -25.95 -11.58
CA VAL A 402 15.13 -26.80 -10.42
C VAL A 402 14.01 -27.80 -10.15
N GLY A 403 12.76 -27.33 -10.26
CA GLY A 403 11.57 -28.17 -10.12
C GLY A 403 10.28 -27.35 -10.12
N THR A 404 9.15 -28.02 -9.88
CA THR A 404 7.81 -27.43 -9.90
C THR A 404 6.97 -27.93 -8.72
N MET A 405 6.13 -27.05 -8.16
CA MET A 405 5.12 -27.41 -7.16
C MET A 405 3.75 -26.86 -7.56
N PRO A 406 2.63 -27.53 -7.19
CA PRO A 406 1.33 -26.88 -7.14
C PRO A 406 1.38 -25.70 -6.17
N ALA A 407 0.81 -24.57 -6.55
CA ALA A 407 0.70 -23.39 -5.71
C ALA A 407 -0.56 -22.62 -6.08
N ASP A 408 -1.36 -22.20 -5.10
CA ASP A 408 -2.47 -21.30 -5.39
C ASP A 408 -1.92 -19.91 -5.83
N PRO A 409 -2.48 -19.26 -6.87
CA PRO A 409 -2.01 -17.98 -7.38
C PRO A 409 -1.88 -16.86 -6.34
N TYR A 410 -2.56 -16.93 -5.20
CA TYR A 410 -2.52 -15.92 -4.14
C TYR A 410 -1.57 -16.23 -2.99
N ALA A 411 -0.86 -17.36 -3.03
CA ALA A 411 -0.34 -17.98 -1.80
C ALA A 411 1.10 -17.60 -1.41
N VAL A 412 1.91 -16.97 -2.27
CA VAL A 412 3.27 -16.54 -1.88
C VAL A 412 3.19 -15.36 -0.90
N THR A 413 3.43 -15.62 0.38
CA THR A 413 3.21 -14.63 1.45
C THR A 413 4.51 -13.95 1.89
N LEU A 414 5.55 -14.73 2.19
CA LEU A 414 6.82 -14.25 2.76
C LEU A 414 7.99 -15.13 2.32
N HIS A 415 9.24 -14.70 2.55
CA HIS A 415 10.42 -15.55 2.39
C HIS A 415 11.45 -15.28 3.48
N GLY A 416 12.24 -16.30 3.80
CA GLY A 416 13.41 -16.21 4.69
C GLY A 416 14.71 -16.01 3.91
N THR A 417 15.79 -16.53 4.48
CA THR A 417 17.13 -16.62 3.88
C THR A 417 17.33 -17.92 3.09
N GLU A 418 16.64 -19.00 3.49
CA GLU A 418 16.65 -20.32 2.86
C GLU A 418 15.26 -20.75 2.37
N SER A 419 14.17 -20.51 3.12
CA SER A 419 12.82 -21.03 2.77
C SER A 419 11.88 -19.96 2.20
N LEU A 420 11.00 -20.39 1.30
CA LEU A 420 9.82 -19.66 0.84
C LEU A 420 8.63 -20.02 1.73
N TYR A 421 7.84 -19.04 2.16
CA TYR A 421 6.65 -19.24 3.00
C TYR A 421 5.37 -18.96 2.21
N ILE A 422 4.59 -20.02 2.00
CA ILE A 422 3.35 -20.01 1.24
C ILE A 422 2.16 -20.20 2.19
N GLY A 423 1.23 -19.25 2.22
CA GLY A 423 -0.03 -19.33 2.95
C GLY A 423 -1.14 -19.90 2.08
N GLU A 424 -1.59 -21.12 2.39
CA GLU A 424 -2.67 -21.81 1.70
C GLU A 424 -4.02 -21.61 2.40
N ASN A 425 -5.10 -21.50 1.62
CA ASN A 425 -6.50 -21.35 2.06
C ASN A 425 -6.83 -20.08 2.89
N MET A 426 -5.88 -19.16 3.08
CA MET A 426 -6.00 -17.96 3.93
C MET A 426 -7.21 -17.05 3.62
N TYR A 427 -7.74 -17.11 2.39
CA TYR A 427 -8.82 -16.24 1.91
C TYR A 427 -10.07 -16.99 1.41
N GLU A 428 -10.10 -18.32 1.42
CA GLU A 428 -11.23 -19.10 0.88
C GLU A 428 -12.40 -19.22 1.87
N SER A 429 -13.21 -18.16 1.97
CA SER A 429 -14.41 -18.13 2.81
C SER A 429 -15.60 -18.89 2.20
N GLY A 430 -15.49 -20.20 1.98
CA GLY A 430 -16.63 -21.06 1.62
C GLY A 430 -16.32 -22.51 1.20
N ASP A 431 -17.14 -23.45 1.69
CA ASP A 431 -17.38 -24.83 1.20
C ASP A 431 -16.20 -25.80 0.99
N ARG A 432 -14.96 -25.44 1.36
CA ARG A 432 -13.84 -26.38 1.54
C ARG A 432 -13.66 -26.76 3.01
N GLU A 433 -13.24 -28.01 3.24
CA GLU A 433 -12.90 -28.55 4.57
C GLU A 433 -11.40 -28.39 4.92
N ASP A 434 -10.61 -27.80 4.02
CA ASP A 434 -9.16 -27.61 4.20
C ASP A 434 -8.86 -26.41 5.11
N GLU A 435 -8.26 -26.68 6.28
CA GLU A 435 -7.86 -25.64 7.24
C GLU A 435 -6.76 -24.70 6.69
N PRO A 436 -6.72 -23.42 7.11
CA PRO A 436 -5.68 -22.48 6.69
C PRO A 436 -4.32 -22.93 7.22
N ARG A 437 -3.27 -22.83 6.39
CA ARG A 437 -1.95 -23.37 6.74
C ARG A 437 -0.80 -22.65 6.04
N ILE A 438 0.35 -22.70 6.68
CA ILE A 438 1.62 -22.16 6.16
C ILE A 438 2.49 -23.35 5.73
N VAL A 439 3.02 -23.29 4.51
CA VAL A 439 3.95 -24.27 3.95
C VAL A 439 5.31 -23.60 3.78
N ALA A 440 6.34 -24.13 4.44
CA ALA A 440 7.72 -23.74 4.19
C ALA A 440 8.30 -24.62 3.08
N ILE A 441 8.92 -24.00 2.07
CA ILE A 441 9.43 -24.65 0.88
C ILE A 441 10.91 -24.32 0.69
N ASP A 442 11.73 -25.34 0.48
CA ASP A 442 13.11 -25.22 0.03
C ASP A 442 13.12 -25.03 -1.49
N PRO A 443 13.49 -23.83 -2.00
CA PRO A 443 13.47 -23.52 -3.42
C PRO A 443 14.63 -24.17 -4.20
N SER A 444 15.62 -24.77 -3.51
CA SER A 444 16.78 -25.41 -4.13
C SER A 444 16.55 -26.88 -4.51
N ASP A 445 15.46 -27.49 -4.01
CA ASP A 445 15.03 -28.87 -4.33
C ASP A 445 13.49 -28.95 -4.54
N ALA A 446 12.82 -27.80 -4.70
CA ALA A 446 11.37 -27.66 -4.92
C ALA A 446 10.50 -28.54 -3.98
N ARG A 447 10.80 -28.52 -2.68
CA ARG A 447 10.22 -29.45 -1.68
C ARG A 447 9.65 -28.71 -0.46
N THR A 448 8.55 -29.22 0.08
CA THR A 448 8.09 -28.83 1.42
C THR A 448 9.11 -29.23 2.48
N VAL A 449 9.53 -28.28 3.31
CA VAL A 449 10.33 -28.50 4.52
C VAL A 449 9.42 -28.86 5.69
N TRP A 450 8.38 -28.06 5.91
CA TRP A 450 7.39 -28.26 6.96
C TRP A 450 6.05 -27.57 6.63
N THR A 451 5.03 -27.89 7.44
CA THR A 451 3.70 -27.25 7.39
C THR A 451 3.25 -26.91 8.81
N LEU A 452 2.62 -25.73 8.97
CA LEU A 452 1.97 -25.29 10.20
C LEU A 452 0.48 -25.04 9.92
N GLU A 453 -0.39 -25.75 10.62
CA GLU A 453 -1.84 -25.53 10.62
C GLU A 453 -2.18 -24.29 11.47
N LEU A 454 -3.09 -23.44 10.99
CA LEU A 454 -3.59 -22.24 11.68
C LEU A 454 -5.06 -22.41 12.06
N ASN A 455 -5.49 -21.73 13.12
CA ASN A 455 -6.92 -21.69 13.45
C ASN A 455 -7.66 -20.73 12.47
N PRO A 456 -8.95 -20.96 12.17
CA PRO A 456 -9.73 -20.06 11.31
C PRO A 456 -9.75 -18.62 11.85
N GLY A 457 -9.36 -17.66 11.01
CA GLY A 457 -9.25 -16.24 11.39
C GLY A 457 -7.90 -15.84 12.00
N GLN A 458 -6.90 -16.72 11.94
CA GLN A 458 -5.49 -16.38 12.17
C GLN A 458 -4.77 -16.07 10.85
N GLU A 459 -3.87 -15.10 10.87
CA GLU A 459 -3.06 -14.68 9.71
C GLU A 459 -1.56 -14.78 10.02
N LEU A 460 -0.74 -15.15 9.04
CA LEU A 460 0.72 -15.03 9.13
C LEU A 460 1.14 -13.60 8.83
N HIS A 461 1.84 -12.95 9.76
CA HIS A 461 2.42 -11.62 9.58
C HIS A 461 3.94 -11.67 9.77
N ARG A 462 4.66 -10.78 9.07
CA ARG A 462 6.07 -10.49 9.38
C ARG A 462 6.11 -9.27 10.27
N MET A 463 6.84 -9.36 11.38
CA MET A 463 7.15 -8.23 12.25
C MET A 463 8.65 -8.24 12.53
N GLY A 464 9.35 -7.14 12.23
CA GLY A 464 10.82 -7.15 12.17
C GLY A 464 11.34 -8.24 11.20
N ARG A 465 12.24 -9.12 11.69
CA ARG A 465 12.68 -10.35 10.98
C ARG A 465 11.92 -11.62 11.42
N HIS A 466 10.87 -11.51 12.22
CA HIS A 466 10.17 -12.66 12.80
C HIS A 466 8.89 -12.98 12.05
N LEU A 467 8.55 -14.27 12.00
CA LEU A 467 7.18 -14.72 11.69
C LEU A 467 6.37 -14.72 12.98
N ILE A 468 5.21 -14.06 12.93
CA ILE A 468 4.22 -14.08 14.01
C ILE A 468 2.87 -14.48 13.43
N VAL A 469 2.03 -15.11 14.25
CA VAL A 469 0.62 -15.34 13.92
C VAL A 469 -0.21 -14.25 14.58
N ARG A 470 -1.15 -13.65 13.84
CA ARG A 470 -2.05 -12.60 14.32
C ARG A 470 -3.47 -13.10 14.33
N ASP A 471 -4.20 -12.86 15.42
CA ASP A 471 -5.62 -13.16 15.52
C ASP A 471 -6.48 -11.98 15.03
N GLY A 472 -7.72 -12.26 14.65
CA GLY A 472 -8.70 -11.25 14.24
C GLY A 472 -9.11 -10.23 15.32
N ASP A 473 -8.72 -10.44 16.59
CA ASP A 473 -8.84 -9.44 17.66
C ASP A 473 -7.55 -8.61 17.89
N ALA A 474 -6.56 -8.80 17.02
CA ALA A 474 -5.20 -8.26 17.04
C ALA A 474 -4.23 -8.85 18.09
N THR A 475 -4.57 -9.92 18.81
CA THR A 475 -3.57 -10.69 19.59
C THR A 475 -2.43 -11.16 18.69
N LEU A 476 -1.18 -11.03 19.18
CA LEU A 476 0.03 -11.48 18.47
C LEU A 476 0.61 -12.72 19.14
N HIS A 477 1.00 -13.71 18.35
CA HIS A 477 1.58 -14.97 18.78
C HIS A 477 2.97 -15.16 18.16
N GLY A 478 3.99 -15.30 18.99
CA GLY A 478 5.35 -15.59 18.53
C GLY A 478 5.54 -17.05 18.19
N LEU A 479 6.29 -17.33 17.12
CA LEU A 479 6.64 -18.68 16.69
C LEU A 479 8.06 -19.05 17.16
N MET A 480 8.25 -20.27 17.65
CA MET A 480 9.57 -20.85 17.91
C MET A 480 9.76 -22.20 17.22
N ASP A 481 11.01 -22.50 16.85
CA ASP A 481 11.41 -23.82 16.35
C ASP A 481 11.21 -24.88 17.45
N ARG A 482 10.81 -26.11 17.07
CA ARG A 482 10.59 -27.19 18.03
C ARG A 482 11.92 -27.81 18.51
N PRO A 483 12.04 -28.14 19.81
CA PRO A 483 13.29 -28.63 20.43
C PRO A 483 13.60 -30.12 20.21
#